data_AF-A0A0K2VB51-F1
#
_entry.id   AF-A0A0K2VB51-F1
#
_cell.length_a   1.000
_cell.length_b   1.000
_cell.length_c   1.000
_cell.angle_alpha   90.00
_cell.angle_beta   90.00
_cell.angle_gamma   90.00
#
_symmetry.space_group_name_H-M   'P 1'
#
loop_
_entity.id
_entity.type
_entity.pdbx_description
1 polymer ?
#
loop_
_entity_poly.entity_id
_entity_poly.type
_entity_poly.pdbx_seq_one_letter_code
_entity_poly.pdbx_strand_id
1 'polypeptide(L)'
;MEELKNKKSTSIVGVMKSVFARHGIPETFVSHIGPFVMSREFSDFGKEWGFNHTFSSPKPPHHNSLAERGVQTVNKFLKKKIEM
;
A
#
# COMPACT_ATOMS: atom_id res chain seq x y z
N MET A 1 12.55 -5.98 -0.61
CA MET A 1 11.12 -5.82 -0.90
C MET A 1 10.46 -7.12 -0.50
N GLU A 2 9.44 -7.07 0.33
CA GLU A 2 8.71 -8.28 0.72
C GLU A 2 7.66 -8.58 -0.35
N GLU A 3 7.70 -9.78 -0.91
CA GLU A 3 6.73 -10.21 -1.91
C GLU A 3 5.42 -10.63 -1.23
N LEU A 4 4.29 -10.10 -1.70
CA LEU A 4 2.97 -10.46 -1.18
C LEU A 4 2.62 -11.88 -1.61
N LYS A 5 2.86 -12.85 -0.73
CA LYS A 5 2.55 -14.27 -0.96
C LYS A 5 1.06 -14.56 -1.19
N ASN A 6 0.16 -13.68 -0.74
CA ASN A 6 -1.27 -13.78 -0.99
C ASN A 6 -1.94 -12.39 -0.95
N LYS A 7 -2.99 -12.21 -1.75
CA LYS A 7 -3.88 -11.06 -1.70
C LYS A 7 -4.92 -11.26 -0.60
N LYS A 8 -4.48 -11.32 0.66
CA LYS A 8 -5.36 -11.30 1.84
C LYS A 8 -5.10 -10.02 2.63
N SER A 9 -6.13 -9.52 3.29
CA SER A 9 -6.03 -8.28 4.06
C SER A 9 -5.00 -8.37 5.19
N THR A 10 -4.91 -9.52 5.87
CA THR A 10 -3.86 -9.82 6.86
C THR A 10 -2.44 -9.69 6.32
N SER A 11 -2.21 -10.15 5.09
CA SER A 11 -0.90 -10.05 4.43
C SER A 11 -0.54 -8.60 4.12
N ILE A 12 -1.52 -7.79 3.71
CA ILE A 12 -1.32 -6.36 3.45
C ILE A 12 -1.06 -5.59 4.76
N VAL A 13 -1.78 -5.91 5.84
CA VAL A 13 -1.50 -5.35 7.16
C VAL A 13 -0.07 -5.67 7.60
N GLY A 14 0.39 -6.91 7.42
CA GLY A 14 1.77 -7.30 7.75
C GLY A 14 2.83 -6.46 7.03
N VAL A 15 2.67 -6.30 5.71
CA VAL A 15 3.58 -5.46 4.92
C VAL A 15 3.51 -3.99 5.36
N MET A 16 2.31 -3.47 5.63
CA MET A 16 2.12 -2.09 6.11
C MET A 16 2.78 -1.86 7.47
N LYS A 17 2.70 -2.80 8.41
CA LYS A 17 3.40 -2.73 9.70
C LYS A 17 4.91 -2.60 9.49
N SER A 18 5.49 -3.36 8.58
CA SER A 18 6.93 -3.26 8.22
C SER A 18 7.31 -1.94 7.53
N VAL A 19 6.38 -1.32 6.79
CA VAL A 19 6.60 0.01 6.19
C VAL A 19 6.52 1.09 7.25
N PHE A 20 5.48 1.08 8.10
CA PHE A 20 5.30 2.06 9.17
C PHE A 20 6.39 1.97 10.24
N ALA A 21 6.90 0.77 10.53
CA ALA A 21 8.05 0.63 11.42
C ALA A 21 9.32 1.33 10.90
N ARG A 22 9.47 1.48 9.58
CA ARG A 22 10.64 2.14 8.98
C ARG A 22 10.48 3.65 8.80
N HIS A 23 9.25 4.12 8.57
CA HIS A 23 8.99 5.52 8.20
C HIS A 23 8.16 6.28 9.23
N GLY A 24 7.70 5.62 10.28
CA GLY A 24 6.73 6.14 11.23
C GLY A 24 5.28 5.84 10.82
N ILE A 25 4.37 5.99 11.77
CA ILE A 25 2.94 5.83 11.54
C ILE A 25 2.42 7.14 10.90
N PRO A 26 1.75 7.08 9.74
CA PRO A 26 1.19 8.28 9.12
C PRO A 26 -0.05 8.76 9.86
N GLU A 27 -0.34 10.06 9.81
CA GLU A 27 -1.62 10.60 10.31
C GLU A 27 -2.79 10.17 9.41
N THR A 28 -2.59 10.20 8.08
CA THR A 28 -3.58 9.77 7.09
C THR A 28 -2.95 8.83 6.07
N PHE A 29 -3.57 7.67 5.89
CA PHE A 29 -3.24 6.70 4.85
C PHE A 29 -4.26 6.81 3.72
N VAL A 30 -3.80 7.11 2.50
CA VAL A 30 -4.64 7.22 1.31
C VAL A 30 -4.39 6.02 0.40
N SER A 31 -5.44 5.28 0.03
CA SER A 31 -5.33 4.17 -0.93
C SER A 31 -6.41 4.20 -2.00
N HIS A 32 -6.17 3.54 -3.13
CA HIS A 32 -7.26 3.21 -4.06
C HIS A 32 -8.24 2.24 -3.40
N ILE A 33 -9.53 2.41 -3.71
CA ILE A 33 -10.60 1.50 -3.28
C ILE A 33 -10.25 0.10 -3.78
N GLY A 34 -10.16 -0.87 -2.87
CA GLY A 34 -9.82 -2.25 -3.19
C GLY A 34 -10.28 -3.22 -2.11
N PRO A 35 -10.54 -4.49 -2.47
CA PRO A 35 -11.20 -5.46 -1.59
C PRO A 35 -10.43 -5.73 -0.30
N PHE A 36 -9.10 -5.60 -0.31
CA PHE A 36 -8.26 -5.90 0.85
C PHE A 36 -8.11 -4.72 1.81
N VAL A 37 -8.10 -3.51 1.27
CA VAL A 37 -8.02 -2.26 2.06
C VAL A 37 -9.39 -1.85 2.61
N MET A 38 -10.49 -2.31 2.02
CA MET A 38 -11.85 -2.12 2.55
C MET A 38 -12.26 -3.18 3.58
N SER A 39 -11.38 -4.12 3.90
CA SER A 39 -11.71 -5.20 4.83
C SER A 39 -11.80 -4.68 6.27
N ARG A 40 -12.58 -5.40 7.09
CA ARG A 40 -12.68 -5.11 8.53
C ARG A 40 -11.31 -5.17 9.21
N GLU A 41 -10.47 -6.14 8.84
CA GLU A 41 -9.12 -6.30 9.38
C GLU A 41 -8.24 -5.07 9.15
N PHE A 42 -8.38 -4.42 7.99
CA PHE A 42 -7.64 -3.19 7.69
C PHE A 42 -8.20 -1.98 8.44
N SER A 43 -9.53 -1.92 8.62
CA SER A 43 -10.16 -0.88 9.45
C SER A 43 -9.78 -0.98 10.93
N ASP A 44 -9.74 -2.19 11.48
CA ASP A 44 -9.32 -2.44 12.86
C ASP A 44 -7.83 -2.11 13.04
N PHE A 45 -6.98 -2.43 12.06
CA PHE A 45 -5.58 -2.01 12.02
C PHE A 45 -5.43 -0.48 12.06
N GLY A 46 -6.21 0.26 11.26
CA GLY A 46 -6.22 1.73 11.26
C GLY A 46 -6.55 2.33 12.63
N LYS A 47 -7.55 1.76 13.31
CA LYS A 47 -7.93 2.19 14.67
C LYS A 47 -6.88 1.86 15.71
N GLU A 48 -6.31 0.64 15.67
CA GLU A 48 -5.28 0.21 16.62
C GLU A 48 -4.01 1.07 16.51
N TRP A 49 -3.65 1.46 15.29
CA TRP A 49 -2.43 2.22 15.02
C TRP A 49 -2.66 3.74 14.99
N GLY A 50 -3.90 4.20 15.11
CA GLY A 50 -4.25 5.61 15.24
C GLY A 50 -4.11 6.42 13.94
N PHE A 51 -4.22 5.79 12.78
CA PHE A 51 -4.18 6.51 11.49
C PHE A 51 -5.55 6.53 10.81
N ASN A 52 -5.85 7.65 10.15
CA ASN A 52 -7.08 7.79 9.39
C ASN A 52 -6.92 7.16 7.99
N HIS A 53 -7.77 6.19 7.65
CA HIS A 53 -7.75 5.57 6.33
C HIS A 53 -8.78 6.25 5.42
N THR A 54 -8.29 6.88 4.35
CA THR A 54 -9.14 7.49 3.32
C THR A 54 -8.93 6.83 1.97
N PHE A 55 -10.00 6.77 1.20
CA PHE A 55 -9.95 6.29 -0.17
C PHE A 55 -9.79 7.47 -1.13
N SER A 56 -8.87 7.34 -2.08
CA SER A 56 -8.82 8.27 -3.19
C SER A 56 -10.10 8.12 -4.03
N SER A 57 -10.72 9.24 -4.40
CA SER A 57 -11.90 9.25 -5.30
C SER A 57 -11.60 8.49 -6.61
N PRO A 58 -12.58 7.85 -7.26
CA PRO A 58 -12.40 7.15 -8.54
C PRO A 58 -11.96 8.05 -9.71
N LYS A 59 -11.97 9.37 -9.54
CA LYS A 59 -11.34 10.30 -10.50
C LYS A 59 -9.83 10.31 -10.27
N PRO A 60 -8.99 10.19 -11.32
CA PRO A 60 -7.54 10.04 -11.17
C PRO A 60 -6.98 11.21 -10.37
N PRO A 61 -6.58 11.00 -9.10
CA PRO A 61 -5.99 12.07 -8.33
C PRO A 61 -4.51 12.07 -8.69
N HIS A 62 -4.02 13.26 -9.04
CA HIS A 62 -2.60 13.56 -9.23
C HIS A 62 -1.69 12.94 -8.12
N HIS A 63 -2.26 12.72 -6.93
CA HIS A 63 -1.63 12.16 -5.73
C HIS A 63 -1.19 10.69 -5.84
N ASN A 64 -1.94 9.78 -6.49
CA ASN A 64 -1.50 8.38 -6.63
C ASN A 64 -0.58 8.13 -7.84
N SER A 65 -0.57 9.08 -8.78
CA SER A 65 0.29 8.98 -9.97
C SER A 65 1.79 8.87 -9.64
N LEU A 66 2.22 9.40 -8.49
CA LEU A 66 3.60 9.25 -7.99
C LEU A 66 3.89 7.83 -7.49
N ALA A 67 2.96 7.24 -6.74
CA ALA A 67 3.09 5.87 -6.25
C ALA A 67 3.11 4.87 -7.42
N GLU A 68 2.23 5.04 -8.41
CA GLU A 68 2.22 4.22 -9.64
C GLU A 68 3.51 4.36 -10.44
N ARG A 69 4.05 5.58 -10.58
CA ARG A 69 5.36 5.80 -11.20
C ARG A 69 6.49 5.09 -10.44
N GLY A 70 6.43 5.09 -9.11
CA GLY A 70 7.36 4.33 -8.26
C GLY A 70 7.32 2.84 -8.56
N VAL A 71 6.12 2.24 -8.60
CA VAL A 71 5.93 0.82 -8.92
C VAL A 71 6.40 0.50 -10.35
N GLN A 72 6.06 1.34 -11.34
CA GLN A 72 6.55 1.17 -12.71
C GLN A 72 8.06 1.22 -12.80
N THR A 73 8.70 2.13 -12.07
CA THR A 73 10.16 2.28 -12.04
C THR A 73 10.81 1.02 -11.49
N VAL A 74 10.34 0.54 -10.34
CA VAL A 74 10.80 -0.72 -9.73
C VAL A 74 10.59 -1.90 -10.66
N ASN A 75 9.43 -2.03 -11.30
CA ASN A 75 9.16 -3.10 -12.25
C ASN A 75 10.09 -3.06 -13.47
N LYS A 76 10.39 -1.86 -14.00
CA LYS A 76 11.37 -1.70 -15.08
C LYS A 76 12.76 -2.13 -14.64
N PHE A 77 13.19 -1.77 -13.43
CA PHE A 77 14.47 -2.21 -12.87
C PHE A 77 14.54 -3.72 -12.68
N LEU A 78 13.47 -4.34 -12.17
CA LEU A 78 13.40 -5.79 -11.95
C LEU A 78 13.42 -6.56 -13.28
N LYS A 79 12.63 -6.14 -14.29
CA LYS A 79 12.63 -6.77 -15.62
C LYS A 79 14.01 -6.70 -16.28
N LYS A 80 14.67 -5.54 -16.20
CA LYS A 80 16.01 -5.35 -16.78
C LYS A 80 17.07 -6.28 -16.17
N LYS A 81 16.92 -6.71 -14.91
CA LYS A 81 17.83 -7.68 -14.28
C LYS A 81 17.52 -9.15 -14.63
N ILE A 82 16.32 -9.45 -15.14
CA ILE A 82 15.90 -10.81 -15.51
C ILE A 82 16.21 -11.10 -17.00
N GLU A 83 16.31 -10.06 -17.84
CA GLU A 83 16.74 -10.13 -19.24
C GLU A 83 18.26 -9.96 -19.45
N MET A 84 19.05 -9.93 -18.36
CA MET A 84 20.52 -10.01 -18.39
C MET A 84 20.97 -11.42 -17.99
#